data_AF-J3HP34-F1
#
_entry.id   AF-J3HP34-F1
#
_cell.length_a   1.000
_cell.length_b   1.000
_cell.length_c   1.000
_cell.angle_alpha   90.00
_cell.angle_beta   90.00
_cell.angle_gamma   90.00
#
_symmetry.space_group_name_H-M   'P 1'
#
loop_
_entity.id
_entity.type
_entity.pdbx_description
1 polymer ?
#
loop_
_entity_poly.entity_id
_entity_poly.type
_entity_poly.pdbx_seq_one_letter_code
_entity_poly.pdbx_strand_id
1 'polypeptide(L)'
;ASIVNDTGLFTVEGIAAATTVNKGGRLNVAAGGTAGDTSVIGGFAAINGASGATSVSEGGTVFGTGTLESLVAKSGGIVSPGNSVGTLNVSKDATFEKGSVFNVEIKPDFLSADQLAIAGEAMLLGGIVNVRLENDTALLTEDVTKSLFLKSFDIVTASKGVTGQFDGVWPRYNYITANLDYADRNKVVLGFDFTPDVKTAKIVELEKQLAALEAEKARLAEVKRIADEKAAEAEAKRIADEAARLAAEEAEKVKQAEEAEALAKAAADAKKLADQKAEEDRIAADRKRIADEKAAEAEAKRIADEDARLAAEEAEKVKQAEEAETLAKAAADAKKLADQKAEEDRIAADKKRIADEKAAEAEAKRVADEDARLAAEEAEKVKKAEEAEALAKAAADAKKLADQKAKDALEKKLLEAKLEAYLSPEYLAIGVKSRNQKGVWKGIQSAGWDNPLLAQVAV
;
A
#
# COMPACT_ATOMS: atom_id res chain seq x y z
N ALA A 1 -63.63 46.33 17.38
CA ALA A 1 -62.20 45.98 17.48
C ALA A 1 -61.73 46.26 18.90
N SER A 2 -60.94 45.38 19.48
CA SER A 2 -60.32 45.58 20.80
C SER A 2 -58.99 46.31 20.64
N ILE A 3 -58.65 47.20 21.56
CA ILE A 3 -57.34 47.87 21.61
C ILE A 3 -56.72 47.61 22.98
N VAL A 4 -55.52 47.05 22.99
CA VAL A 4 -54.77 46.72 24.21
C VAL A 4 -53.52 47.60 24.26
N ASN A 5 -53.41 48.43 25.28
CA ASN A 5 -52.30 49.37 25.46
C ASN A 5 -51.60 49.12 26.79
N ASP A 6 -50.40 49.68 26.95
CA ASP A 6 -49.66 49.76 28.21
C ASP A 6 -49.57 48.39 28.89
N THR A 7 -49.81 48.22 30.18
CA THR A 7 -49.72 46.90 30.82
C THR A 7 -50.99 46.04 30.67
N GLY A 8 -51.91 46.42 29.78
CA GLY A 8 -53.18 45.72 29.59
C GLY A 8 -53.00 44.29 29.09
N LEU A 9 -53.81 43.37 29.62
CA LEU A 9 -53.90 41.98 29.16
C LEU A 9 -55.32 41.70 28.67
N PHE A 10 -55.45 41.20 27.45
CA PHE A 10 -56.70 40.71 26.89
C PHE A 10 -56.58 39.21 26.59
N THR A 11 -57.40 38.39 27.24
CA THR A 11 -57.44 36.95 27.03
C THR A 11 -58.68 36.57 26.22
N VAL A 12 -58.49 35.75 25.19
CA VAL A 12 -59.55 35.25 24.31
C VAL A 12 -59.64 33.74 24.46
N GLU A 13 -60.70 33.26 25.10
CA GLU A 13 -61.03 31.82 25.25
C GLU A 13 -62.17 31.39 24.30
N GLY A 14 -62.96 32.36 23.82
CA GLY A 14 -64.03 32.17 22.84
C GLY A 14 -63.70 32.90 21.53
N ILE A 15 -64.63 33.71 21.03
CA ILE A 15 -64.41 34.49 19.80
C ILE A 15 -64.25 35.97 20.15
N ALA A 16 -63.20 36.59 19.63
CA ALA A 16 -63.01 38.04 19.65
C ALA A 16 -62.98 38.59 18.21
N ALA A 17 -63.49 39.79 18.02
CA ALA A 17 -63.30 40.54 16.78
C ALA A 17 -61.82 40.96 16.61
N ALA A 18 -61.52 41.76 15.58
CA ALA A 18 -60.17 42.27 15.35
C ALA A 18 -59.57 42.95 16.59
N THR A 19 -58.28 42.72 16.84
CA THR A 19 -57.55 43.22 18.02
C THR A 19 -56.29 43.97 17.60
N THR A 20 -56.08 45.15 18.19
CA THR A 20 -54.82 45.91 18.08
C THR A 20 -54.10 45.86 19.42
N VAL A 21 -52.83 45.46 19.41
CA VAL A 21 -51.98 45.31 20.58
C VAL A 21 -50.84 46.33 20.45
N ASN A 22 -50.99 47.47 21.11
CA ASN A 22 -50.00 48.54 21.10
C ASN A 22 -48.89 48.30 22.14
N LYS A 23 -47.93 49.22 22.21
CA LYS A 23 -46.76 49.14 23.09
C LYS A 23 -47.11 48.75 24.52
N GLY A 24 -46.45 47.69 25.00
CA GLY A 24 -46.64 47.10 26.34
C GLY A 24 -47.81 46.13 26.45
N GLY A 25 -48.84 46.31 25.59
CA GLY A 25 -50.09 45.56 25.67
C GLY A 25 -49.87 44.08 25.38
N ARG A 26 -50.75 43.24 25.93
CA ARG A 26 -50.65 41.79 25.84
C ARG A 26 -51.96 41.17 25.37
N LEU A 27 -51.91 40.41 24.30
CA LEU A 27 -52.99 39.54 23.86
C LEU A 27 -52.61 38.08 24.15
N ASN A 28 -53.53 37.33 24.74
CA ASN A 28 -53.43 35.88 24.88
C ASN A 28 -54.65 35.23 24.23
N VAL A 29 -54.49 34.67 23.05
CA VAL A 29 -55.50 33.81 22.43
C VAL A 29 -55.25 32.39 22.91
N ALA A 30 -56.05 31.96 23.88
CA ALA A 30 -55.91 30.64 24.50
C ALA A 30 -56.24 29.52 23.49
N ALA A 31 -55.82 28.29 23.81
CA ALA A 31 -56.23 27.13 23.03
C ALA A 31 -57.77 27.03 23.00
N GLY A 32 -58.34 26.92 21.79
CA GLY A 32 -59.79 26.96 21.57
C GLY A 32 -60.38 28.36 21.34
N GLY A 33 -59.64 29.41 21.66
CA GLY A 33 -60.01 30.80 21.34
C GLY A 33 -59.70 31.17 19.89
N THR A 34 -60.47 32.12 19.35
CA THR A 34 -60.29 32.68 18.00
C THR A 34 -60.36 34.19 18.06
N ALA A 35 -59.29 34.87 17.68
CA ALA A 35 -59.31 36.30 17.39
C ALA A 35 -59.55 36.54 15.89
N GLY A 36 -60.18 37.67 15.56
CA GLY A 36 -60.15 38.21 14.20
C GLY A 36 -58.76 38.72 13.83
N ASP A 37 -58.69 39.64 12.86
CA ASP A 37 -57.42 40.23 12.45
C ASP A 37 -56.66 40.87 13.63
N THR A 38 -55.37 40.58 13.73
CA THR A 38 -54.52 41.00 14.84
C THR A 38 -53.41 41.92 14.35
N SER A 39 -53.33 43.14 14.89
CA SER A 39 -52.26 44.09 14.62
C SER A 39 -51.41 44.27 15.88
N VAL A 40 -50.15 43.83 15.84
CA VAL A 40 -49.21 43.91 16.96
C VAL A 40 -48.21 45.03 16.71
N ILE A 41 -48.30 46.12 17.47
CA ILE A 41 -47.57 47.38 17.27
C ILE A 41 -46.85 47.75 18.58
N GLY A 42 -45.67 47.18 18.83
CA GLY A 42 -44.95 47.38 20.09
C GLY A 42 -45.38 46.46 21.24
N GLY A 43 -46.46 45.70 21.06
CA GLY A 43 -47.05 44.81 22.08
C GLY A 43 -46.67 43.34 21.92
N PHE A 44 -47.30 42.48 22.71
CA PHE A 44 -47.06 41.03 22.72
C PHE A 44 -48.34 40.26 22.44
N ALA A 45 -48.32 39.33 21.49
CA ALA A 45 -49.45 38.46 21.18
C ALA A 45 -49.05 36.98 21.29
N ALA A 46 -49.53 36.30 22.33
CA ALA A 46 -49.46 34.85 22.47
C ALA A 46 -50.67 34.24 21.74
N ILE A 47 -50.43 33.53 20.64
CA ILE A 47 -51.48 32.87 19.84
C ILE A 47 -51.33 31.36 20.00
N ASN A 48 -52.15 30.78 20.88
CA ASN A 48 -52.25 29.34 21.09
C ASN A 48 -53.53 28.74 20.52
N GLY A 49 -54.53 29.59 20.24
CA GLY A 49 -55.72 29.27 19.45
C GLY A 49 -55.56 29.71 17.99
N ALA A 50 -56.56 30.41 17.46
CA ALA A 50 -56.56 30.92 16.09
C ALA A 50 -56.59 32.47 16.02
N SER A 51 -55.98 33.03 14.99
CA SER A 51 -56.04 34.46 14.65
C SER A 51 -56.33 34.62 13.15
N GLY A 52 -56.99 35.71 12.78
CA GLY A 52 -57.15 36.14 11.38
C GLY A 52 -55.83 36.61 10.76
N ALA A 53 -55.92 37.57 9.84
CA ALA A 53 -54.73 38.18 9.26
C ALA A 53 -53.93 38.88 10.35
N THR A 54 -52.66 38.51 10.49
CA THR A 54 -51.81 38.99 11.59
C THR A 54 -50.66 39.82 11.05
N SER A 55 -50.56 41.07 11.50
CA SER A 55 -49.44 41.95 11.16
C SER A 55 -48.64 42.31 12.41
N VAL A 56 -47.32 42.25 12.30
CA VAL A 56 -46.39 42.55 13.39
C VAL A 56 -45.51 43.68 12.95
N SER A 57 -45.61 44.82 13.63
CA SER A 57 -44.87 46.04 13.34
C SER A 57 -43.81 46.31 14.42
N GLU A 58 -43.08 47.40 14.27
CA GLU A 58 -41.97 47.79 15.15
C GLU A 58 -42.25 47.55 16.65
N GLY A 59 -41.34 46.79 17.28
CA GLY A 59 -41.39 46.43 18.70
C GLY A 59 -42.48 45.41 19.07
N GLY A 60 -43.31 45.01 18.11
CA GLY A 60 -44.34 43.99 18.29
C GLY A 60 -43.75 42.58 18.25
N THR A 61 -44.29 41.69 19.06
CA THR A 61 -43.93 40.27 19.05
C THR A 61 -45.17 39.39 18.94
N VAL A 62 -45.17 38.48 17.97
CA VAL A 62 -46.12 37.35 17.93
C VAL A 62 -45.39 36.05 18.28
N PHE A 63 -46.01 35.23 19.12
CA PHE A 63 -45.50 33.93 19.54
C PHE A 63 -46.63 32.96 19.85
N GLY A 64 -46.29 31.71 20.19
CA GLY A 64 -47.26 30.65 20.52
C GLY A 64 -47.30 29.53 19.49
N THR A 65 -48.19 28.56 19.70
CA THR A 65 -48.27 27.32 18.91
C THR A 65 -49.53 27.20 18.06
N GLY A 66 -50.31 28.28 17.97
CA GLY A 66 -51.60 28.30 17.32
C GLY A 66 -51.53 28.44 15.79
N THR A 67 -52.62 28.94 15.22
CA THR A 67 -52.77 29.13 13.78
C THR A 67 -53.14 30.58 13.45
N LEU A 68 -52.36 31.19 12.57
CA LEU A 68 -52.65 32.47 11.93
C LEU A 68 -53.29 32.21 10.56
N GLU A 69 -54.24 33.04 10.13
CA GLU A 69 -54.74 32.95 8.76
C GLU A 69 -53.65 33.34 7.76
N SER A 70 -53.00 34.49 7.98
CA SER A 70 -51.84 34.98 7.24
C SER A 70 -50.92 35.77 8.18
N LEU A 71 -49.67 35.95 7.79
CA LEU A 71 -48.66 36.64 8.60
C LEU A 71 -47.91 37.68 7.76
N VAL A 72 -47.80 38.90 8.28
CA VAL A 72 -46.88 39.93 7.76
C VAL A 72 -46.02 40.46 8.90
N ALA A 73 -44.74 40.08 8.90
CA ALA A 73 -43.73 40.64 9.78
C ALA A 73 -43.08 41.84 9.10
N LYS A 74 -43.39 43.04 9.59
CA LYS A 74 -42.85 44.30 9.08
C LYS A 74 -41.52 44.63 9.73
N SER A 75 -40.87 45.69 9.27
CA SER A 75 -39.64 46.22 9.89
C SER A 75 -39.81 46.40 11.42
N GLY A 76 -38.88 45.83 12.18
CA GLY A 76 -38.89 45.83 13.65
C GLY A 76 -39.93 44.91 14.31
N GLY A 77 -40.74 44.19 13.53
CA GLY A 77 -41.65 43.17 14.03
C GLY A 77 -40.95 41.83 14.26
N ILE A 78 -41.32 41.15 15.34
CA ILE A 78 -40.69 39.91 15.80
C ILE A 78 -41.68 38.74 15.72
N VAL A 79 -41.27 37.66 15.06
CA VAL A 79 -42.00 36.39 15.05
C VAL A 79 -41.15 35.37 15.81
N SER A 80 -41.71 34.79 16.88
CA SER A 80 -41.02 33.79 17.71
C SER A 80 -41.98 32.61 17.92
N PRO A 81 -41.93 31.57 17.08
CA PRO A 81 -42.81 30.41 17.24
C PRO A 81 -42.70 29.79 18.64
N GLY A 82 -43.78 29.17 19.10
CA GLY A 82 -43.80 28.40 20.34
C GLY A 82 -44.02 29.21 21.63
N ASN A 83 -44.20 28.47 22.73
CA ASN A 83 -44.07 28.98 24.10
C ASN A 83 -42.93 28.16 24.73
N SER A 84 -41.66 28.52 24.44
CA SER A 84 -40.54 27.57 24.33
C SER A 84 -40.48 26.93 22.94
N VAL A 85 -39.65 25.91 22.71
CA VAL A 85 -39.52 25.29 21.38
C VAL A 85 -40.85 24.71 20.88
N GLY A 86 -41.35 25.22 19.76
CA GLY A 86 -42.62 24.78 19.17
C GLY A 86 -42.89 25.28 17.75
N THR A 87 -44.09 24.95 17.25
CA THR A 87 -44.50 25.26 15.88
C THR A 87 -45.64 26.27 15.86
N LEU A 88 -45.45 27.40 15.18
CA LEU A 88 -46.51 28.35 14.85
C LEU A 88 -46.99 28.07 13.42
N ASN A 89 -48.31 28.07 13.21
CA ASN A 89 -48.90 27.70 11.92
C ASN A 89 -49.45 28.92 11.19
N VAL A 90 -49.32 28.95 9.86
CA VAL A 90 -49.92 29.96 8.97
C VAL A 90 -50.72 29.24 7.88
N SER A 91 -52.02 29.47 7.82
CA SER A 91 -52.92 28.74 6.90
C SER A 91 -52.86 29.20 5.45
N LYS A 92 -52.43 30.45 5.22
CA LYS A 92 -52.18 31.03 3.90
C LYS A 92 -50.71 31.42 3.82
N ASP A 93 -50.44 32.62 3.33
CA ASP A 93 -49.09 33.08 3.03
C ASP A 93 -48.49 33.83 4.22
N ALA A 94 -47.16 33.83 4.29
CA ALA A 94 -46.39 34.63 5.24
C ALA A 94 -45.40 35.54 4.49
N THR A 95 -45.26 36.78 4.95
CA THR A 95 -44.28 37.73 4.41
C THR A 95 -43.40 38.26 5.52
N PHE A 96 -42.09 38.19 5.31
CA PHE A 96 -41.08 38.86 6.12
C PHE A 96 -40.52 40.04 5.32
N GLU A 97 -40.85 41.26 5.75
CA GLU A 97 -40.28 42.47 5.18
C GLU A 97 -38.86 42.69 5.69
N LYS A 98 -38.08 43.50 4.96
CA LYS A 98 -36.75 43.91 5.41
C LYS A 98 -36.80 44.55 6.81
N GLY A 99 -35.85 44.15 7.65
CA GLY A 99 -35.76 44.63 9.04
C GLY A 99 -36.69 43.92 10.03
N SER A 100 -37.50 42.95 9.59
CA SER A 100 -38.20 42.02 10.48
C SER A 100 -37.23 41.04 11.15
N VAL A 101 -37.66 40.41 12.24
CA VAL A 101 -36.87 39.45 13.00
C VAL A 101 -37.63 38.13 13.15
N PHE A 102 -36.97 37.03 12.82
CA PHE A 102 -37.44 35.68 13.11
C PHE A 102 -36.58 35.07 14.22
N ASN A 103 -37.18 34.83 15.37
CA ASN A 103 -36.50 34.23 16.51
C ASN A 103 -36.71 32.71 16.49
N VAL A 104 -35.61 31.97 16.59
CA VAL A 104 -35.59 30.51 16.64
C VAL A 104 -34.92 30.06 17.93
N GLU A 105 -35.64 29.30 18.74
CA GLU A 105 -35.11 28.59 19.90
C GLU A 105 -34.72 27.16 19.52
N ILE A 106 -33.63 26.66 20.11
CA ILE A 106 -33.18 25.27 19.99
C ILE A 106 -33.24 24.64 21.37
N LYS A 107 -33.75 23.40 21.46
CA LYS A 107 -33.78 22.68 22.73
C LYS A 107 -32.36 22.39 23.23
N PRO A 108 -32.13 22.34 24.55
CA PRO A 108 -30.81 22.02 25.11
C PRO A 108 -30.29 20.62 24.75
N ASP A 109 -31.17 19.71 24.30
CA ASP A 109 -30.79 18.39 23.78
C ASP A 109 -30.31 18.41 22.31
N PHE A 110 -30.44 19.55 21.64
CA PHE A 110 -30.10 19.79 20.25
C PHE A 110 -30.85 18.90 19.24
N LEU A 111 -32.03 18.39 19.61
CA LEU A 111 -32.83 17.50 18.76
C LEU A 111 -33.99 18.21 18.06
N SER A 112 -34.40 19.38 18.55
CA SER A 112 -35.50 20.15 17.97
C SER A 112 -35.29 21.65 18.11
N ALA A 113 -35.92 22.39 17.21
CA ALA A 113 -35.91 23.84 17.18
C ALA A 113 -37.32 24.37 16.83
N ASP A 114 -37.52 25.67 17.02
CA ASP A 114 -38.74 26.34 16.59
C ASP A 114 -38.99 26.21 15.10
N GLN A 115 -40.26 26.19 14.74
CA GLN A 115 -40.70 26.11 13.35
C GLN A 115 -41.87 27.06 13.05
N LEU A 116 -41.79 27.72 11.89
CA LEU A 116 -42.94 28.36 11.26
C LEU A 116 -43.45 27.48 10.12
N ALA A 117 -44.65 26.92 10.28
CA ALA A 117 -45.27 26.03 9.30
C ALA A 117 -46.32 26.78 8.48
N ILE A 118 -46.07 26.94 7.17
CA ILE A 118 -46.86 27.78 6.27
C ILE A 118 -47.51 26.87 5.21
N ALA A 119 -48.84 26.87 5.15
CA ALA A 119 -49.59 26.12 4.15
C ALA A 119 -49.65 26.85 2.78
N GLY A 120 -49.36 28.14 2.76
CA GLY A 120 -49.19 28.95 1.55
C GLY A 120 -47.72 29.14 1.13
N GLU A 121 -47.45 30.30 0.53
CA GLU A 121 -46.12 30.76 0.14
C GLU A 121 -45.43 31.53 1.29
N ALA A 122 -44.11 31.39 1.40
CA ALA A 122 -43.29 32.25 2.26
C ALA A 122 -42.50 33.25 1.42
N MET A 123 -42.84 34.54 1.54
CA MET A 123 -42.13 35.63 0.87
C MET A 123 -41.11 36.27 1.83
N LEU A 124 -39.83 36.02 1.60
CA LEU A 124 -38.72 36.54 2.41
C LEU A 124 -38.06 37.72 1.67
N LEU A 125 -38.49 38.94 1.99
CA LEU A 125 -38.01 40.17 1.36
C LEU A 125 -36.76 40.75 2.08
N GLY A 126 -36.20 40.00 3.04
CA GLY A 126 -35.10 40.39 3.93
C GLY A 126 -35.38 39.94 5.36
N GLY A 127 -34.86 40.70 6.33
CA GLY A 127 -35.02 40.40 7.75
C GLY A 127 -33.93 39.46 8.28
N ILE A 128 -33.84 39.27 9.59
CA ILE A 128 -32.78 38.46 10.20
C ILE A 128 -33.34 37.30 11.01
N VAL A 129 -32.61 36.19 11.02
CA VAL A 129 -32.86 35.06 11.92
C VAL A 129 -31.97 35.20 13.15
N ASN A 130 -32.55 35.18 14.34
CA ASN A 130 -31.82 35.14 15.60
C ASN A 130 -31.98 33.77 16.24
N VAL A 131 -30.86 33.17 16.63
CA VAL A 131 -30.83 31.82 17.20
C VAL A 131 -30.38 31.88 18.65
N ARG A 132 -31.13 31.19 19.52
CA ARG A 132 -30.84 31.05 20.94
C ARG A 132 -31.19 29.66 21.44
N LEU A 133 -30.76 29.35 22.66
CA LEU A 133 -31.29 28.19 23.36
C LEU A 133 -32.67 28.50 23.93
N GLU A 134 -33.46 27.45 24.05
CA GLU A 134 -34.71 27.45 24.79
C GLU A 134 -34.54 28.08 26.18
N ASN A 135 -35.47 28.98 26.56
CA ASN A 135 -35.47 29.73 27.81
C ASN A 135 -34.27 30.69 28.02
N ASP A 136 -33.42 30.88 27.01
CA ASP A 136 -32.39 31.92 27.03
C ASP A 136 -32.94 33.20 26.37
N THR A 137 -32.39 34.35 26.75
CA THR A 137 -32.64 35.64 26.10
C THR A 137 -31.44 36.09 25.26
N ALA A 138 -30.26 35.52 25.50
CA ALA A 138 -29.05 35.76 24.73
C ALA A 138 -29.02 34.88 23.47
N LEU A 139 -28.32 35.36 22.44
CA LEU A 139 -27.99 34.54 21.28
C LEU A 139 -27.03 33.42 21.67
N LEU A 140 -26.98 32.35 20.87
CA LEU A 140 -26.07 31.22 21.10
C LEU A 140 -24.62 31.68 21.34
N THR A 141 -23.96 31.11 22.35
CA THR A 141 -22.53 31.33 22.57
C THR A 141 -21.69 30.50 21.59
N GLU A 142 -20.43 30.89 21.40
CA GLU A 142 -19.51 30.16 20.50
C GLU A 142 -19.39 28.67 20.88
N ASP A 143 -19.32 28.36 22.17
CA ASP A 143 -19.18 26.99 22.65
C ASP A 143 -20.43 26.14 22.39
N VAL A 144 -21.62 26.72 22.56
CA VAL A 144 -22.88 26.05 22.20
C VAL A 144 -22.97 25.85 20.69
N THR A 145 -22.58 26.85 19.89
CA THR A 145 -22.53 26.75 18.43
C THR A 145 -21.61 25.61 17.96
N LYS A 146 -20.48 25.36 18.64
CA LYS A 146 -19.61 24.20 18.35
C LYS A 146 -20.30 22.87 18.62
N SER A 147 -21.10 22.76 19.69
CA SER A 147 -21.87 21.54 19.99
C SER A 147 -22.95 21.23 18.95
N LEU A 148 -23.36 22.24 18.18
CA LEU A 148 -24.33 22.11 17.10
C LEU A 148 -23.69 21.74 15.74
N PHE A 149 -22.37 21.54 15.67
CA PHE A 149 -21.70 21.25 14.39
C PHE A 149 -22.34 20.08 13.63
N LEU A 150 -22.63 20.29 12.34
CA LEU A 150 -23.36 19.39 11.43
C LEU A 150 -24.80 19.07 11.84
N LYS A 151 -25.37 19.79 12.81
CA LYS A 151 -26.81 19.77 13.08
C LYS A 151 -27.53 20.70 12.11
N SER A 152 -28.77 20.34 11.80
CA SER A 152 -29.65 21.12 10.93
C SER A 152 -31.09 21.05 11.42
N PHE A 153 -31.85 22.13 11.26
CA PHE A 153 -33.25 22.24 11.68
C PHE A 153 -34.09 22.93 10.60
N ASP A 154 -35.24 22.36 10.25
CA ASP A 154 -36.21 22.99 9.34
C ASP A 154 -36.99 24.08 10.09
N ILE A 155 -36.56 25.33 9.98
CA ILE A 155 -37.10 26.46 10.75
C ILE A 155 -38.30 27.15 10.07
N VAL A 156 -38.42 27.00 8.76
CA VAL A 156 -39.58 27.43 7.98
C VAL A 156 -39.95 26.32 7.01
N THR A 157 -41.23 25.96 6.94
CA THR A 157 -41.78 25.12 5.87
C THR A 157 -42.90 25.88 5.16
N ALA A 158 -42.93 25.82 3.83
CA ALA A 158 -43.89 26.53 2.99
C ALA A 158 -44.40 25.62 1.87
N SER A 159 -45.67 25.21 1.95
CA SER A 159 -46.23 24.18 1.05
C SER A 159 -46.31 24.65 -0.40
N LYS A 160 -46.35 25.97 -0.65
CA LYS A 160 -46.32 26.55 -2.00
C LYS A 160 -44.96 27.13 -2.39
N GLY A 161 -43.95 26.94 -1.54
CA GLY A 161 -42.58 27.39 -1.78
C GLY A 161 -42.18 28.63 -0.99
N VAL A 162 -40.87 28.84 -0.95
CA VAL A 162 -40.18 29.99 -0.36
C VAL A 162 -39.62 30.84 -1.51
N THR A 163 -39.91 32.14 -1.49
CA THR A 163 -39.34 33.11 -2.43
C THR A 163 -38.51 34.15 -1.68
N GLY A 164 -37.36 34.52 -2.25
CA GLY A 164 -36.40 35.41 -1.58
C GLY A 164 -35.62 34.73 -0.44
N GLN A 165 -34.97 35.52 0.41
CA GLN A 165 -34.10 35.05 1.50
C GLN A 165 -34.13 36.03 2.68
N PHE A 166 -33.75 35.55 3.87
CA PHE A 166 -33.40 36.42 4.99
C PHE A 166 -32.06 37.12 4.70
N ASP A 167 -31.87 38.35 5.18
CA ASP A 167 -30.63 39.11 5.06
C ASP A 167 -29.45 38.44 5.81
N GLY A 168 -29.75 37.60 6.80
CA GLY A 168 -28.74 36.80 7.49
C GLY A 168 -29.26 36.09 8.74
N VAL A 169 -28.34 35.36 9.37
CA VAL A 169 -28.57 34.65 10.64
C VAL A 169 -27.53 35.07 11.68
N TRP A 170 -27.96 35.20 12.92
CA TRP A 170 -27.15 35.56 14.08
C TRP A 170 -27.33 34.53 15.20
N PRO A 171 -26.26 34.22 15.96
CA PRO A 171 -24.94 34.84 15.93
C PRO A 171 -24.01 34.28 14.83
N ARG A 172 -22.96 35.03 14.50
CA ARG A 172 -21.92 34.63 13.53
C ARG A 172 -20.56 34.52 14.23
N TYR A 173 -19.85 33.43 13.97
CA TYR A 173 -18.51 33.17 14.51
C TYR A 173 -17.53 32.82 13.39
N ASN A 174 -16.23 32.88 13.69
CA ASN A 174 -15.18 32.74 12.67
C ASN A 174 -14.94 31.29 12.24
N TYR A 175 -15.29 30.30 13.07
CA TYR A 175 -14.96 28.88 12.83
C TYR A 175 -16.17 28.02 12.46
N ILE A 176 -17.06 27.76 13.42
CA ILE A 176 -18.36 27.11 13.18
C ILE A 176 -19.43 28.18 13.39
N THR A 177 -20.36 28.33 12.45
CA THR A 177 -21.38 29.38 12.49
C THR A 177 -22.74 28.84 12.07
N ALA A 178 -23.80 29.52 12.52
CA ALA A 178 -25.12 29.33 11.95
C ALA A 178 -25.13 29.77 10.47
N ASN A 179 -25.82 29.02 9.63
CA ASN A 179 -26.06 29.34 8.22
C ASN A 179 -27.50 28.95 7.83
N LEU A 180 -28.04 29.60 6.80
CA LEU A 180 -29.36 29.29 6.25
C LEU A 180 -29.19 28.63 4.89
N ASP A 181 -29.87 27.50 4.69
CA ASP A 181 -29.92 26.77 3.45
C ASP A 181 -31.34 26.82 2.86
N TYR A 182 -31.38 27.01 1.55
CA TYR A 182 -32.55 27.23 0.70
C TYR A 182 -32.57 26.26 -0.49
N ALA A 183 -31.75 25.21 -0.48
CA ALA A 183 -31.65 24.23 -1.58
C ALA A 183 -33.00 23.53 -1.86
N ASP A 184 -33.81 23.30 -0.82
CA ASP A 184 -35.19 22.85 -0.99
C ASP A 184 -36.14 24.06 -1.06
N ARG A 185 -36.80 24.21 -2.21
CA ARG A 185 -37.72 25.32 -2.46
C ARG A 185 -38.87 25.46 -1.45
N ASN A 186 -39.18 24.41 -0.69
CA ASN A 186 -40.32 24.42 0.25
C ASN A 186 -39.89 24.66 1.71
N LYS A 187 -38.61 24.92 1.98
CA LYS A 187 -38.15 25.12 3.37
C LYS A 187 -36.92 26.01 3.48
N VAL A 188 -36.73 26.52 4.69
CA VAL A 188 -35.48 27.16 5.13
C VAL A 188 -34.88 26.30 6.22
N VAL A 189 -33.64 25.85 6.01
CA VAL A 189 -32.92 24.99 6.94
C VAL A 189 -31.86 25.82 7.66
N LEU A 190 -31.92 25.85 9.00
CA LEU A 190 -30.87 26.36 9.85
C LEU A 190 -29.81 25.29 10.04
N GLY A 191 -28.62 25.48 9.49
CA GLY A 191 -27.46 24.62 9.66
C GLY A 191 -26.38 25.23 10.53
N PHE A 192 -25.47 24.39 11.00
CA PHE A 192 -24.27 24.78 11.73
C PHE A 192 -23.05 24.09 11.15
N ASP A 193 -22.20 24.87 10.49
CA ASP A 193 -21.07 24.32 9.74
C ASP A 193 -19.86 25.27 9.80
N PHE A 194 -18.73 24.83 9.25
CA PHE A 194 -17.57 25.66 9.05
C PHE A 194 -17.90 26.90 8.21
N THR A 195 -17.31 28.02 8.59
CA THR A 195 -17.31 29.22 7.74
C THR A 195 -16.66 28.93 6.38
N PRO A 196 -16.98 29.69 5.31
CA PRO A 196 -16.35 29.50 4.01
C PRO A 196 -14.83 29.57 4.04
N ASP A 197 -14.27 30.45 4.88
CA ASP A 197 -12.82 30.59 5.05
C ASP A 197 -12.19 29.34 5.64
N VAL A 198 -12.83 28.74 6.64
CA VAL A 198 -12.36 27.48 7.26
C VAL A 198 -12.51 26.32 6.29
N LYS A 199 -13.62 26.24 5.54
CA LYS A 199 -13.78 25.23 4.47
C LYS A 199 -12.68 25.36 3.43
N THR A 200 -12.36 26.58 3.01
CA THR A 200 -11.28 26.87 2.07
C THR A 200 -9.92 26.45 2.62
N ALA A 201 -9.62 26.77 3.88
CA ALA A 201 -8.38 26.34 4.53
C ALA A 201 -8.28 24.81 4.61
N LYS A 202 -9.41 24.12 4.84
CA LYS A 202 -9.45 22.65 4.87
C LYS A 202 -9.18 22.03 3.50
N ILE A 203 -9.70 22.65 2.43
CA ILE A 203 -9.38 22.26 1.05
C ILE A 203 -7.88 22.35 0.79
N VAL A 204 -7.25 23.47 1.14
CA VAL A 204 -5.80 23.66 0.96
C VAL A 204 -4.99 22.59 1.70
N GLU A 205 -5.40 22.24 2.91
CA GLU A 205 -4.75 21.16 3.67
C GLU A 205 -4.93 19.78 3.00
N LEU A 206 -6.13 19.48 2.48
CA LEU A 206 -6.38 18.25 1.74
C LEU A 206 -5.57 18.17 0.44
N GLU A 207 -5.42 19.29 -0.28
CA GLU A 207 -4.56 19.38 -1.48
C GLU A 207 -3.09 19.11 -1.14
N LYS A 208 -2.61 19.66 -0.02
CA LYS A 208 -1.25 19.44 0.46
C LYS A 208 -1.01 17.97 0.82
N GLN A 209 -1.97 17.32 1.49
CA GLN A 209 -1.89 15.89 1.84
C GLN A 209 -1.88 15.01 0.58
N LEU A 210 -2.72 15.34 -0.40
CA LEU A 210 -2.75 14.64 -1.68
C LEU A 210 -1.41 14.76 -2.43
N ALA A 211 -0.85 15.97 -2.50
CA ALA A 211 0.44 16.22 -3.15
C ALA A 211 1.60 15.49 -2.46
N ALA A 212 1.61 15.43 -1.12
CA ALA A 212 2.61 14.69 -0.37
C ALA A 212 2.58 13.19 -0.67
N LEU A 213 1.38 12.61 -0.77
CA LEU A 213 1.20 11.20 -1.08
C LEU A 213 1.59 10.87 -2.54
N GLU A 214 1.29 11.76 -3.48
CA GLU A 214 1.77 11.63 -4.86
C GLU A 214 3.31 11.68 -4.96
N ALA A 215 3.95 12.57 -4.19
CA ALA A 215 5.39 12.66 -4.13
C ALA A 215 6.03 11.38 -3.53
N GLU A 216 5.41 10.79 -2.50
CA GLU A 216 5.86 9.50 -1.96
C GLU A 216 5.73 8.37 -2.99
N LYS A 217 4.60 8.31 -3.70
CA LYS A 217 4.39 7.32 -4.78
C LYS A 217 5.44 7.46 -5.88
N ALA A 218 5.78 8.68 -6.28
CA ALA A 218 6.84 8.93 -7.25
C ALA A 218 8.21 8.46 -6.76
N ARG A 219 8.54 8.69 -5.47
CA ARG A 219 9.77 8.19 -4.87
C ARG A 219 9.84 6.66 -4.84
N LEU A 220 8.75 5.99 -4.46
CA LEU A 220 8.69 4.53 -4.46
C LEU A 220 8.82 3.93 -5.87
N ALA A 221 8.24 4.58 -6.88
CA ALA A 221 8.39 4.18 -8.27
C ALA A 221 9.86 4.27 -8.73
N GLU A 222 10.56 5.33 -8.35
CA GLU A 222 11.99 5.49 -8.66
C GLU A 222 12.86 4.47 -7.91
N VAL A 223 12.60 4.23 -6.62
CA VAL A 223 13.30 3.18 -5.85
C VAL A 223 13.11 1.81 -6.51
N LYS A 224 11.90 1.50 -6.99
CA LYS A 224 11.64 0.27 -7.72
C LYS A 224 12.41 0.21 -9.04
N ARG A 225 12.45 1.30 -9.81
CA ARG A 225 13.20 1.37 -11.07
C ARG A 225 14.70 1.07 -10.84
N ILE A 226 15.28 1.66 -9.80
CA ILE A 226 16.68 1.41 -9.42
C ILE A 226 16.90 -0.05 -8.99
N ALA A 227 15.95 -0.64 -8.25
CA ALA A 227 16.03 -2.04 -7.86
C ALA A 227 15.96 -3.00 -9.05
N ASP A 228 15.02 -2.75 -9.98
CA ASP A 228 14.86 -3.54 -11.21
C ASP A 228 16.12 -3.43 -12.10
N GLU A 229 16.71 -2.23 -12.22
CA GLU A 229 17.95 -1.98 -12.96
C GLU A 229 19.14 -2.75 -12.36
N LYS A 230 19.29 -2.72 -11.03
CA LYS A 230 20.34 -3.49 -10.33
C LYS A 230 20.16 -5.00 -10.47
N ALA A 231 18.93 -5.49 -10.45
CA ALA A 231 18.65 -6.92 -10.66
C ALA A 231 19.04 -7.36 -12.08
N ALA A 232 18.71 -6.55 -13.09
CA ALA A 232 19.09 -6.81 -14.47
C ALA A 232 20.61 -6.80 -14.68
N GLU A 233 21.32 -5.86 -14.03
CA GLU A 233 22.79 -5.79 -14.10
C GLU A 233 23.45 -7.01 -13.44
N ALA A 234 22.93 -7.47 -12.30
CA ALA A 234 23.40 -8.69 -11.64
C ALA A 234 23.17 -9.95 -12.49
N GLU A 235 22.01 -10.06 -13.14
CA GLU A 235 21.71 -11.18 -14.03
C GLU A 235 22.58 -11.16 -15.30
N ALA A 236 22.79 -9.99 -15.91
CA ALA A 236 23.69 -9.84 -17.06
C ALA A 236 25.12 -10.28 -16.70
N LYS A 237 25.60 -9.93 -15.49
CA LYS A 237 26.90 -10.37 -15.00
C LYS A 237 26.95 -11.90 -14.84
N ARG A 238 25.94 -12.52 -14.25
CA ARG A 238 25.87 -13.98 -14.08
C ARG A 238 25.93 -14.72 -15.43
N ILE A 239 25.20 -14.23 -16.43
CA ILE A 239 25.20 -14.79 -17.80
C ILE A 239 26.59 -14.65 -18.43
N ALA A 240 27.26 -13.50 -18.26
CA ALA A 240 28.59 -13.28 -18.78
C ALA A 240 29.64 -14.20 -18.12
N ASP A 241 29.57 -14.37 -16.80
CA ASP A 241 30.46 -15.25 -16.05
C ASP A 241 30.24 -16.73 -16.47
N GLU A 242 28.99 -17.15 -16.69
CA GLU A 242 28.65 -18.49 -17.16
C GLU A 242 29.13 -18.74 -18.60
N ALA A 243 28.96 -17.77 -19.51
CA ALA A 243 29.44 -17.86 -20.88
C ALA A 243 30.98 -17.95 -20.93
N ALA A 244 31.68 -17.19 -20.09
CA ALA A 244 33.14 -17.23 -19.99
C ALA A 244 33.63 -18.61 -19.51
N ARG A 245 32.94 -19.21 -18.53
CA ARG A 245 33.23 -20.57 -18.05
C ARG A 245 33.05 -21.61 -19.16
N LEU A 246 31.93 -21.57 -19.90
CA LEU A 246 31.67 -22.50 -21.00
C LEU A 246 32.72 -22.38 -22.12
N ALA A 247 33.10 -21.15 -22.48
CA ALA A 247 34.16 -20.92 -23.47
C ALA A 247 35.52 -21.46 -23.01
N ALA A 248 35.84 -21.35 -21.71
CA ALA A 248 37.06 -21.91 -21.15
C ALA A 248 37.07 -23.46 -21.20
N GLU A 249 35.94 -24.09 -20.85
CA GLU A 249 35.79 -25.56 -20.93
C GLU A 249 35.92 -26.06 -22.38
N GLU A 250 35.33 -25.34 -23.34
CA GLU A 250 35.42 -25.69 -24.76
C GLU A 250 36.86 -25.53 -25.30
N ALA A 251 37.56 -24.46 -24.91
CA ALA A 251 38.97 -24.28 -25.25
C ALA A 251 39.87 -25.37 -24.65
N GLU A 252 39.56 -25.86 -23.45
CA GLU A 252 40.30 -26.95 -22.83
C GLU A 252 40.06 -28.29 -23.55
N LYS A 253 38.82 -28.57 -23.99
CA LYS A 253 38.50 -29.74 -24.82
C LYS A 253 39.23 -29.71 -26.16
N VAL A 254 39.35 -28.54 -26.79
CA VAL A 254 40.12 -28.37 -28.04
C VAL A 254 41.59 -28.71 -27.81
N LYS A 255 42.20 -28.19 -26.73
CA LYS A 255 43.59 -28.52 -26.39
C LYS A 255 43.79 -30.02 -26.15
N GLN A 256 42.90 -30.66 -25.40
CA GLN A 256 42.96 -32.10 -25.15
C GLN A 256 42.83 -32.92 -26.45
N ALA A 257 41.98 -32.47 -27.39
CA ALA A 257 41.82 -33.11 -28.69
C ALA A 257 43.09 -32.98 -29.57
N GLU A 258 43.70 -31.79 -29.61
CA GLU A 258 44.97 -31.56 -30.32
C GLU A 258 46.11 -32.41 -29.74
N GLU A 259 46.19 -32.51 -28.41
CA GLU A 259 47.21 -33.30 -27.71
C GLU A 259 47.01 -34.81 -27.93
N ALA A 260 45.76 -35.29 -27.96
CA ALA A 260 45.42 -36.66 -28.32
C ALA A 260 45.76 -36.98 -29.78
N GLU A 261 45.53 -36.06 -30.72
CA GLU A 261 45.91 -36.21 -32.13
C GLU A 261 47.44 -36.29 -32.29
N ALA A 262 48.18 -35.44 -31.57
CA ALA A 262 49.64 -35.46 -31.55
C ALA A 262 50.19 -36.80 -31.02
N LEU A 263 49.61 -37.31 -29.93
CA LEU A 263 49.95 -38.63 -29.36
C LEU A 263 49.61 -39.77 -30.33
N ALA A 264 48.46 -39.72 -31.00
CA ALA A 264 48.08 -40.72 -31.99
C ALA A 264 49.05 -40.74 -33.18
N LYS A 265 49.48 -39.57 -33.65
CA LYS A 265 50.48 -39.44 -34.71
C LYS A 265 51.85 -39.98 -34.28
N ALA A 266 52.30 -39.63 -33.08
CA ALA A 266 53.54 -40.15 -32.51
C ALA A 266 53.52 -41.68 -32.35
N ALA A 267 52.40 -42.25 -31.91
CA ALA A 267 52.21 -43.70 -31.80
C ALA A 267 52.24 -44.39 -33.17
N ALA A 268 51.64 -43.79 -34.20
CA ALA A 268 51.69 -44.30 -35.57
C ALA A 268 53.11 -44.30 -36.15
N ASP A 269 53.88 -43.23 -35.89
CA ASP A 269 55.28 -43.14 -36.32
C ASP A 269 56.17 -44.13 -35.56
N ALA A 270 55.96 -44.31 -34.25
CA ALA A 270 56.66 -45.32 -33.46
C ALA A 270 56.36 -46.75 -33.95
N LYS A 271 55.12 -47.04 -34.34
CA LYS A 271 54.75 -48.33 -34.92
C LYS A 271 55.45 -48.59 -36.25
N LYS A 272 55.51 -47.60 -37.15
CA LYS A 272 56.27 -47.72 -38.40
C LYS A 272 57.75 -48.01 -38.16
N LEU A 273 58.35 -47.35 -37.16
CA LEU A 273 59.74 -47.58 -36.78
C LEU A 273 59.96 -48.99 -36.21
N ALA A 274 59.02 -49.49 -35.41
CA ALA A 274 59.06 -50.86 -34.89
C ALA A 274 58.92 -51.91 -36.01
N ASP A 275 58.03 -51.69 -36.98
CA ASP A 275 57.84 -52.57 -38.14
C ASP A 275 59.11 -52.60 -39.02
N GLN A 276 59.77 -51.45 -39.23
CA GLN A 276 61.06 -51.38 -39.92
C GLN A 276 62.15 -52.15 -39.18
N LYS A 277 62.23 -52.01 -37.85
CA LYS A 277 63.20 -52.72 -37.02
C LYS A 277 62.99 -54.24 -37.07
N ALA A 278 61.73 -54.69 -37.03
CA ALA A 278 61.40 -56.10 -37.15
C ALA A 278 61.77 -56.68 -38.53
N GLU A 279 61.60 -55.89 -39.60
CA GLU A 279 62.03 -56.25 -40.96
C GLU A 279 63.56 -56.35 -41.05
N GLU A 280 64.31 -55.42 -40.46
CA GLU A 280 65.77 -55.46 -40.37
C GLU A 280 66.27 -56.69 -39.57
N ASP A 281 65.66 -56.97 -38.42
CA ASP A 281 65.98 -58.15 -37.60
C ASP A 281 65.69 -59.45 -38.36
N ARG A 282 64.63 -59.50 -39.17
CA ARG A 282 64.33 -60.64 -40.06
C ARG A 282 65.39 -60.81 -41.14
N ILE A 283 65.81 -59.71 -41.78
CA ILE A 283 66.90 -59.73 -42.79
C ILE A 283 68.22 -60.18 -42.15
N ALA A 284 68.50 -59.75 -40.91
CA ALA A 284 69.67 -60.18 -40.16
C ALA A 284 69.61 -61.67 -39.79
N ALA A 285 68.44 -62.18 -39.39
CA ALA A 285 68.22 -63.59 -39.13
C ALA A 285 68.38 -64.46 -40.40
N ASP A 286 67.88 -64.00 -41.54
CA ASP A 286 68.07 -64.69 -42.83
C ASP A 286 69.54 -64.69 -43.28
N ARG A 287 70.28 -63.60 -43.06
CA ARG A 287 71.74 -63.57 -43.30
C ARG A 287 72.49 -64.56 -42.40
N LYS A 288 72.09 -64.67 -41.14
CA LYS A 288 72.67 -65.64 -40.20
C LYS A 288 72.37 -67.07 -40.65
N ARG A 289 71.13 -67.37 -41.06
CA ARG A 289 70.74 -68.67 -41.61
C ARG A 289 71.55 -69.06 -42.85
N ILE A 290 71.76 -68.12 -43.77
CA ILE A 290 72.62 -68.33 -44.96
C ILE A 290 74.10 -68.56 -44.57
N ALA A 291 74.59 -67.92 -43.52
CA ALA A 291 75.95 -68.14 -43.01
C ALA A 291 76.10 -69.51 -42.34
N ASP A 292 75.09 -69.93 -41.56
CA ASP A 292 75.05 -71.26 -40.91
C ASP A 292 74.89 -72.38 -41.97
N GLU A 293 74.13 -72.16 -43.05
CA GLU A 293 74.02 -73.07 -44.21
C GLU A 293 75.37 -73.19 -44.95
N LYS A 294 76.11 -72.09 -45.12
CA LYS A 294 77.46 -72.12 -45.71
C LYS A 294 78.51 -72.75 -44.81
N ALA A 295 78.37 -72.66 -43.49
CA ALA A 295 79.22 -73.36 -42.53
C ALA A 295 78.96 -74.88 -42.56
N ALA A 296 77.69 -75.29 -42.67
CA ALA A 296 77.29 -76.69 -42.83
C ALA A 296 77.74 -77.28 -44.19
N GLU A 297 77.71 -76.51 -45.28
CA GLU A 297 78.26 -76.93 -46.59
C GLU A 297 79.81 -76.96 -46.64
N ALA A 298 80.50 -76.16 -45.80
CA ALA A 298 81.95 -76.19 -45.69
C ALA A 298 82.46 -77.39 -44.87
N GLU A 299 81.69 -77.86 -43.89
CA GLU A 299 82.05 -79.01 -43.05
C GLU A 299 81.71 -80.35 -43.71
N ALA A 300 80.72 -80.40 -44.61
CA ALA A 300 80.37 -81.61 -45.37
C ALA A 300 81.33 -81.96 -46.54
N LYS A 301 82.37 -81.17 -46.81
CA LYS A 301 83.29 -81.40 -47.94
C LYS A 301 84.76 -81.60 -47.54
N ARG A 302 85.06 -81.87 -46.27
CA ARG A 302 86.46 -82.04 -45.86
C ARG A 302 86.67 -82.96 -44.65
N ILE A 303 86.26 -84.22 -44.73
CA ILE A 303 87.08 -85.40 -44.32
C ILE A 303 86.29 -86.70 -44.54
N ALA A 304 86.59 -87.32 -45.67
CA ALA A 304 86.62 -88.75 -46.01
C ALA A 304 87.47 -88.73 -47.31
N ASP A 305 88.74 -89.09 -47.36
CA ASP A 305 89.50 -90.09 -46.61
C ASP A 305 90.95 -89.61 -46.44
N GLU A 306 91.53 -89.82 -45.25
CA GLU A 306 92.85 -90.44 -45.17
C GLU A 306 92.96 -91.17 -43.82
N ASP A 307 92.90 -92.49 -43.94
CA ASP A 307 92.69 -93.45 -42.88
C ASP A 307 93.99 -93.89 -42.19
N ALA A 308 93.81 -94.30 -40.93
CA ALA A 308 94.62 -95.23 -40.15
C ALA A 308 95.95 -94.72 -39.54
N ARG A 309 96.05 -94.80 -38.20
CA ARG A 309 96.64 -96.00 -37.55
C ARG A 309 96.66 -95.90 -35.99
N LEU A 310 95.93 -96.84 -35.38
CA LEU A 310 96.19 -97.63 -34.16
C LEU A 310 96.60 -96.96 -32.83
N ALA A 311 95.75 -97.28 -31.83
CA ALA A 311 96.06 -97.96 -30.58
C ALA A 311 97.03 -97.32 -29.55
N ALA A 312 96.40 -96.99 -28.42
CA ALA A 312 96.76 -97.37 -27.05
C ALA A 312 98.11 -96.93 -26.46
N GLU A 313 97.99 -96.50 -25.20
CA GLU A 313 99.02 -96.52 -24.16
C GLU A 313 100.05 -95.38 -24.27
N GLU A 314 99.81 -94.25 -23.60
CA GLU A 314 100.01 -93.99 -22.16
C GLU A 314 101.30 -93.22 -21.94
N ALA A 315 101.25 -92.46 -20.85
CA ALA A 315 102.38 -91.98 -20.08
C ALA A 315 103.20 -90.87 -20.75
N GLU A 316 103.02 -89.64 -20.30
CA GLU A 316 103.72 -89.10 -19.12
C GLU A 316 104.78 -88.13 -19.66
N LYS A 317 104.99 -86.93 -19.15
CA LYS A 317 104.42 -86.18 -18.04
C LYS A 317 105.17 -84.84 -18.05
N VAL A 318 104.63 -83.85 -17.31
CA VAL A 318 105.42 -82.93 -16.47
C VAL A 318 106.17 -81.84 -17.26
N LYS A 319 105.93 -80.53 -17.09
CA LYS A 319 105.92 -79.69 -15.87
C LYS A 319 105.62 -78.25 -16.39
N GLN A 320 104.85 -77.36 -15.79
CA GLN A 320 104.74 -76.93 -14.38
C GLN A 320 103.29 -76.41 -14.15
N ALA A 321 102.58 -76.82 -13.08
CA ALA A 321 102.72 -76.53 -11.62
C ALA A 321 102.05 -75.20 -11.22
N GLU A 322 100.94 -75.23 -10.46
CA GLU A 322 100.81 -75.27 -8.96
C GLU A 322 100.88 -73.84 -8.39
N GLU A 323 99.98 -73.36 -7.52
CA GLU A 323 99.56 -73.78 -6.16
C GLU A 323 98.15 -73.17 -5.85
N ALA A 324 97.27 -73.59 -4.93
CA ALA A 324 97.14 -74.62 -3.89
C ALA A 324 95.62 -74.66 -3.50
N GLU A 325 94.95 -75.76 -3.12
CA GLU A 325 95.04 -76.50 -1.84
C GLU A 325 95.00 -75.57 -0.59
N THR A 326 94.33 -75.81 0.53
CA THR A 326 93.65 -76.96 1.12
C THR A 326 92.91 -76.53 2.41
N LEU A 327 91.93 -77.34 2.81
CA LEU A 327 91.63 -77.82 4.18
C LEU A 327 91.89 -76.92 5.40
N ALA A 328 90.84 -76.67 6.18
CA ALA A 328 90.72 -77.17 7.57
C ALA A 328 89.37 -76.69 8.16
N LYS A 329 88.46 -77.54 8.65
CA LYS A 329 88.48 -78.53 9.75
C LYS A 329 87.81 -77.95 11.01
N ALA A 330 86.88 -78.75 11.53
CA ALA A 330 86.37 -78.78 12.90
C ALA A 330 85.52 -77.57 13.35
N ALA A 331 84.23 -77.74 13.63
CA ALA A 331 83.63 -78.53 14.72
C ALA A 331 83.75 -77.86 16.10
N ALA A 332 82.59 -77.87 16.75
CA ALA A 332 82.40 -77.92 18.19
C ALA A 332 82.64 -76.63 18.98
N ASP A 333 81.49 -76.09 19.40
CA ASP A 333 81.18 -75.85 20.81
C ASP A 333 81.90 -74.72 21.55
N ALA A 334 81.09 -73.67 21.72
CA ALA A 334 80.65 -73.17 23.03
C ALA A 334 81.14 -71.77 23.43
N LYS A 335 80.16 -70.86 23.34
CA LYS A 335 79.51 -70.21 24.50
C LYS A 335 80.12 -68.91 25.06
N LYS A 336 79.26 -67.88 25.01
CA LYS A 336 79.07 -66.73 25.94
C LYS A 336 80.13 -65.61 25.87
N LEU A 337 79.82 -64.31 25.97
CA LEU A 337 78.64 -63.49 26.32
C LEU A 337 79.06 -62.04 25.99
N ALA A 338 78.28 -61.21 25.28
CA ALA A 338 77.50 -60.07 25.80
C ALA A 338 77.47 -59.04 24.64
N ASP A 339 76.42 -58.33 24.22
CA ASP A 339 75.06 -58.16 24.71
C ASP A 339 74.15 -57.70 23.54
N GLN A 340 72.92 -58.19 23.57
CA GLN A 340 71.62 -57.53 23.31
C GLN A 340 71.54 -56.33 22.34
N LYS A 341 70.64 -56.42 21.34
CA LYS A 341 69.39 -55.63 21.25
C LYS A 341 68.77 -55.75 19.83
N ALA A 342 67.50 -56.17 19.81
CA ALA A 342 66.50 -56.00 18.75
C ALA A 342 66.73 -56.71 17.40
N GLU A 343 65.80 -57.59 17.04
CA GLU A 343 64.73 -57.23 16.10
C GLU A 343 63.83 -58.47 15.89
N GLU A 344 62.71 -58.46 16.59
CA GLU A 344 61.69 -59.53 16.65
C GLU A 344 60.51 -59.25 15.70
N ASP A 345 60.72 -58.55 14.58
CA ASP A 345 59.62 -58.02 13.76
C ASP A 345 59.31 -58.85 12.50
N ARG A 346 58.80 -60.07 12.70
CA ARG A 346 58.16 -60.85 11.61
C ARG A 346 56.71 -61.26 11.87
N ILE A 347 55.97 -60.49 12.69
CA ILE A 347 54.51 -60.60 12.84
C ILE A 347 53.87 -59.21 12.65
N ALA A 348 54.07 -58.62 11.47
CA ALA A 348 53.54 -57.30 11.12
C ALA A 348 53.01 -57.20 9.67
N ALA A 349 52.67 -58.31 9.02
CA ALA A 349 52.23 -58.30 7.62
C ALA A 349 50.71 -58.41 7.38
N ASP A 350 49.92 -58.95 8.32
CA ASP A 350 48.47 -59.22 8.09
C ASP A 350 47.50 -58.31 8.87
N LYS A 351 47.99 -57.39 9.70
CA LYS A 351 47.15 -56.41 10.42
C LYS A 351 46.94 -55.08 9.69
N LYS A 352 47.64 -54.85 8.57
CA LYS A 352 47.66 -53.55 7.87
C LYS A 352 46.63 -53.45 6.71
N ARG A 353 46.32 -54.56 6.04
CA ARG A 353 45.45 -54.57 4.84
C ARG A 353 43.95 -54.38 5.12
N ILE A 354 43.47 -54.80 6.30
CA ILE A 354 42.04 -54.65 6.71
C ILE A 354 41.78 -53.27 7.37
N ALA A 355 42.83 -52.61 7.88
CA ALA A 355 42.72 -51.27 8.45
C ALA A 355 42.72 -50.18 7.37
N ASP A 356 43.55 -50.34 6.33
CA ASP A 356 43.70 -49.32 5.27
C ASP A 356 42.53 -49.32 4.26
N GLU A 357 41.90 -50.47 3.98
CA GLU A 357 40.74 -50.59 3.05
C GLU A 357 39.43 -50.10 3.70
N LYS A 358 39.23 -50.36 5.00
CA LYS A 358 38.12 -49.78 5.80
C LYS A 358 38.33 -48.28 6.10
N ALA A 359 39.57 -47.81 6.18
CA ALA A 359 39.86 -46.38 6.37
C ALA A 359 39.59 -45.58 5.09
N ALA A 360 39.98 -46.08 3.91
CA ALA A 360 39.71 -45.43 2.63
C ALA A 360 38.21 -45.42 2.25
N GLU A 361 37.47 -46.49 2.54
CA GLU A 361 36.02 -46.57 2.31
C GLU A 361 35.21 -45.74 3.33
N ALA A 362 35.70 -45.63 4.58
CA ALA A 362 35.14 -44.74 5.59
C ALA A 362 35.43 -43.26 5.31
N GLU A 363 36.61 -42.92 4.80
CA GLU A 363 37.00 -41.55 4.44
C GLU A 363 36.29 -41.06 3.17
N ALA A 364 36.16 -41.91 2.14
CA ALA A 364 35.37 -41.59 0.93
C ALA A 364 33.86 -41.41 1.24
N LYS A 365 33.30 -42.22 2.15
CA LYS A 365 31.91 -42.06 2.61
C LYS A 365 31.72 -40.78 3.43
N ARG A 366 32.71 -40.41 4.26
CA ARG A 366 32.67 -39.19 5.08
C ARG A 366 32.79 -37.92 4.23
N VAL A 367 33.59 -37.94 3.17
CA VAL A 367 33.70 -36.83 2.20
C VAL A 367 32.40 -36.70 1.40
N ALA A 368 31.82 -37.79 0.91
CA ALA A 368 30.53 -37.75 0.21
C ALA A 368 29.36 -37.28 1.11
N ASP A 369 29.33 -37.71 2.38
CA ASP A 369 28.34 -37.25 3.37
C ASP A 369 28.56 -35.76 3.76
N GLU A 370 29.81 -35.29 3.78
CA GLU A 370 30.17 -33.89 4.05
C GLU A 370 29.84 -32.97 2.86
N ASP A 371 30.10 -33.41 1.64
CA ASP A 371 29.72 -32.73 0.39
C ASP A 371 28.18 -32.68 0.23
N ALA A 372 27.49 -33.77 0.53
CA ALA A 372 26.02 -33.80 0.52
C ALA A 372 25.39 -32.89 1.58
N ARG A 373 26.02 -32.79 2.77
CA ARG A 373 25.61 -31.85 3.83
C ARG A 373 25.84 -30.39 3.42
N LEU A 374 26.97 -30.07 2.81
CA LEU A 374 27.27 -28.72 2.31
C LEU A 374 26.31 -28.31 1.18
N ALA A 375 26.01 -29.21 0.25
CA ALA A 375 25.02 -28.98 -0.80
C ALA A 375 23.60 -28.79 -0.24
N ALA A 376 23.24 -29.53 0.82
CA ALA A 376 21.96 -29.35 1.51
C ALA A 376 21.88 -28.01 2.27
N GLU A 377 22.98 -27.56 2.89
CA GLU A 377 23.07 -26.27 3.59
C GLU A 377 22.99 -25.09 2.61
N GLU A 378 23.64 -25.19 1.44
CA GLU A 378 23.50 -24.19 0.36
C GLU A 378 22.08 -24.14 -0.19
N ALA A 379 21.46 -25.30 -0.44
CA ALA A 379 20.07 -25.36 -0.91
C ALA A 379 19.08 -24.73 0.11
N GLU A 380 19.31 -24.90 1.41
CA GLU A 380 18.51 -24.25 2.47
C GLU A 380 18.73 -22.73 2.51
N LYS A 381 19.96 -22.26 2.31
CA LYS A 381 20.28 -20.82 2.22
C LYS A 381 19.61 -20.15 1.01
N VAL A 382 19.62 -20.81 -0.15
CA VAL A 382 18.93 -20.33 -1.37
C VAL A 382 17.43 -20.22 -1.12
N LYS A 383 16.82 -21.25 -0.52
CA LYS A 383 15.38 -21.26 -0.24
C LYS A 383 14.96 -20.16 0.75
N LYS A 384 15.77 -19.91 1.79
CA LYS A 384 15.54 -18.79 2.74
C LYS A 384 15.72 -17.43 2.09
N ALA A 385 16.64 -17.29 1.13
CA ALA A 385 16.83 -16.04 0.38
C ALA A 385 15.63 -15.75 -0.53
N GLU A 386 15.11 -16.75 -1.24
CA GLU A 386 13.92 -16.63 -2.08
C GLU A 386 12.66 -16.29 -1.28
N GLU A 387 12.45 -16.90 -0.11
CA GLU A 387 11.34 -16.56 0.79
C GLU A 387 11.43 -15.12 1.33
N ALA A 388 12.63 -14.65 1.70
CA ALA A 388 12.85 -13.29 2.16
C ALA A 388 12.59 -12.25 1.06
N GLU A 389 12.98 -12.55 -0.18
CA GLU A 389 12.71 -11.69 -1.35
C GLU A 389 11.21 -11.63 -1.67
N ALA A 390 10.52 -12.78 -1.63
CA ALA A 390 9.07 -12.84 -1.84
C ALA A 390 8.29 -12.05 -0.77
N LEU A 391 8.72 -12.14 0.50
CA LEU A 391 8.15 -11.35 1.61
C LEU A 391 8.40 -9.84 1.43
N ALA A 392 9.60 -9.43 1.00
CA ALA A 392 9.91 -8.03 0.73
C ALA A 392 9.08 -7.46 -0.43
N LYS A 393 8.88 -8.25 -1.49
CA LYS A 393 8.02 -7.89 -2.64
C LYS A 393 6.56 -7.77 -2.24
N ALA A 394 6.04 -8.74 -1.47
CA ALA A 394 4.68 -8.70 -0.95
C ALA A 394 4.45 -7.49 -0.03
N ALA A 395 5.41 -7.15 0.84
CA ALA A 395 5.34 -5.97 1.70
C ALA A 395 5.34 -4.66 0.89
N ALA A 396 6.15 -4.58 -0.18
CA ALA A 396 6.19 -3.41 -1.06
C ALA A 396 4.89 -3.22 -1.84
N ASP A 397 4.29 -4.30 -2.34
CA ASP A 397 3.03 -4.24 -3.08
C ASP A 397 1.83 -3.95 -2.15
N ALA A 398 1.85 -4.48 -0.93
CA ALA A 398 0.90 -4.11 0.11
C ALA A 398 0.98 -2.61 0.46
N LYS A 399 2.20 -2.06 0.56
CA LYS A 399 2.39 -0.62 0.80
C LYS A 399 1.82 0.23 -0.34
N LYS A 400 2.12 -0.10 -1.60
CA LYS A 400 1.57 0.63 -2.77
C LYS A 400 0.05 0.61 -2.80
N LEU A 401 -0.57 -0.53 -2.46
CA LEU A 401 -2.02 -0.65 -2.42
C LEU A 401 -2.62 0.21 -1.29
N ALA A 402 -1.97 0.27 -0.14
CA ALA A 402 -2.38 1.13 0.96
C ALA A 402 -2.28 2.62 0.59
N ASP A 403 -1.17 3.02 -0.03
CA ASP A 403 -0.95 4.39 -0.49
C ASP A 403 -1.97 4.79 -1.56
N GLN A 404 -2.30 3.89 -2.49
CA GLN A 404 -3.33 4.16 -3.50
C GLN A 404 -4.71 4.34 -2.86
N LYS A 405 -5.10 3.48 -1.91
CA LYS A 405 -6.37 3.63 -1.20
C LYS A 405 -6.44 4.93 -0.40
N ALA A 406 -5.33 5.33 0.23
CA ALA A 406 -5.24 6.60 0.94
C ALA A 406 -5.41 7.80 -0.02
N LYS A 407 -4.86 7.69 -1.24
CA LYS A 407 -4.99 8.70 -2.29
C LYS A 407 -6.44 8.86 -2.72
N ASP A 408 -7.08 7.75 -3.11
CA ASP A 408 -8.46 7.76 -3.58
C ASP A 408 -9.41 8.33 -2.50
N ALA A 409 -9.17 8.00 -1.24
CA ALA A 409 -9.92 8.54 -0.11
C ALA A 409 -9.71 10.05 0.08
N LEU A 410 -8.49 10.56 -0.11
CA LEU A 410 -8.21 12.00 -0.05
C LEU A 410 -8.82 12.76 -1.22
N GLU A 411 -8.76 12.22 -2.44
CA GLU A 411 -9.38 12.81 -3.62
C GLU A 411 -10.89 12.95 -3.46
N LYS A 412 -11.55 11.93 -2.91
CA LYS A 412 -12.98 11.99 -2.59
C LYS A 412 -13.28 13.09 -1.58
N LYS A 413 -12.55 13.15 -0.46
CA LYS A 413 -12.74 14.19 0.58
C LYS A 413 -12.47 15.58 0.04
N LEU A 414 -11.46 15.74 -0.81
CA LEU A 414 -11.12 17.00 -1.45
C LEU A 414 -12.25 17.47 -2.37
N LEU A 415 -12.83 16.55 -3.14
CA LEU A 415 -13.96 16.86 -4.01
C LEU A 415 -15.19 17.29 -3.20
N GLU A 416 -15.53 16.55 -2.15
CA GLU A 416 -16.64 16.89 -1.23
C GLU A 416 -16.43 18.27 -0.60
N ALA A 417 -15.24 18.53 -0.04
CA ALA A 417 -14.93 19.83 0.57
C ALA A 417 -14.98 20.98 -0.44
N LYS A 418 -14.49 20.77 -1.68
CA LYS A 418 -14.62 21.76 -2.76
C LYS A 418 -16.07 22.01 -3.11
N LEU A 419 -16.88 20.97 -3.21
CA LEU A 419 -18.30 21.09 -3.52
C LEU A 419 -19.00 21.95 -2.47
N GLU A 420 -18.77 21.66 -1.19
CA GLU A 420 -19.33 22.41 -0.05
C GLU A 420 -18.87 23.87 0.02
N ALA A 421 -17.60 24.17 -0.31
CA ALA A 421 -17.08 25.53 -0.27
C ALA A 421 -17.53 26.37 -1.49
N TYR A 422 -17.47 25.79 -2.69
CA TYR A 422 -17.68 26.52 -3.95
C TYR A 422 -19.15 26.64 -4.36
N LEU A 423 -20.03 25.80 -3.82
CA LEU A 423 -21.48 25.89 -4.04
C LEU A 423 -22.24 26.49 -2.88
N SER A 424 -21.54 27.07 -1.89
CA SER A 424 -22.25 27.76 -0.82
C SER A 424 -23.05 28.94 -1.38
N PRO A 425 -24.24 29.24 -0.83
CA PRO A 425 -25.07 30.36 -1.28
C PRO A 425 -24.31 31.69 -1.29
N GLU A 426 -23.35 31.89 -0.38
CA GLU A 426 -22.49 33.08 -0.33
C GLU A 426 -21.57 33.19 -1.56
N TYR A 427 -21.01 32.06 -2.07
CA TYR A 427 -20.22 32.04 -3.30
C TYR A 427 -21.08 32.13 -4.57
N LEU A 428 -22.28 31.57 -4.56
CA LEU A 428 -23.25 31.68 -5.66
C LEU A 428 -23.86 33.10 -5.75
N ALA A 429 -24.09 33.77 -4.61
CA ALA A 429 -24.61 35.14 -4.55
C ALA A 429 -23.59 36.19 -5.03
N ILE A 430 -22.28 35.92 -4.88
CA ILE A 430 -21.21 36.71 -5.50
C ILE A 430 -21.11 36.43 -7.03
N GLY A 431 -21.83 35.41 -7.51
CA GLY A 431 -21.69 34.79 -8.82
C GLY A 431 -22.66 35.26 -9.93
N VAL A 432 -22.89 36.57 -10.09
CA VAL A 432 -23.17 37.11 -11.43
C VAL A 432 -21.92 37.88 -11.89
N LYS A 433 -20.97 37.16 -12.52
CA LYS A 433 -19.74 37.60 -13.25
C LYS A 433 -18.37 37.25 -12.64
N SER A 434 -18.01 35.98 -12.47
CA SER A 434 -16.59 35.62 -12.28
C SER A 434 -16.16 34.41 -13.12
N ARG A 435 -14.99 34.52 -13.78
CA ARG A 435 -14.41 33.51 -14.70
C ARG A 435 -13.90 32.25 -13.99
N ASN A 436 -13.84 32.23 -12.66
CA ASN A 436 -13.26 31.11 -11.89
C ASN A 436 -14.17 29.86 -11.84
N GLN A 437 -15.44 29.95 -12.26
CA GLN A 437 -16.34 28.80 -12.24
C GLN A 437 -16.05 27.74 -13.33
N LYS A 438 -15.34 28.08 -14.42
CA LYS A 438 -15.06 27.10 -15.51
C LYS A 438 -14.24 25.88 -15.05
N GLY A 439 -13.34 26.04 -14.09
CA GLY A 439 -12.53 24.94 -13.56
C GLY A 439 -13.33 24.01 -12.65
N VAL A 440 -14.21 24.59 -11.82
CA VAL A 440 -15.09 23.88 -10.89
C VAL A 440 -16.08 23.00 -11.65
N TRP A 441 -16.73 23.54 -12.68
CA TRP A 441 -17.65 22.79 -13.54
C TRP A 441 -16.99 21.60 -14.26
N LYS A 442 -15.72 21.73 -14.67
CA LYS A 442 -14.98 20.66 -15.34
C LYS A 442 -14.65 19.50 -14.36
N GLY A 443 -14.33 19.82 -13.10
CA GLY A 443 -14.11 18.82 -12.04
C GLY A 443 -15.40 18.13 -11.59
N ILE A 444 -16.50 18.88 -11.51
CA ILE A 444 -17.86 18.38 -11.25
C ILE A 444 -18.29 17.37 -12.32
N GLN A 445 -18.09 17.69 -13.60
CA GLN A 445 -18.45 16.81 -14.72
C GLN A 445 -17.64 15.50 -14.73
N SER A 446 -16.39 15.52 -14.25
CA SER A 446 -15.57 14.31 -14.16
C SER A 446 -15.94 13.37 -13.02
N ALA A 447 -16.70 13.83 -12.02
CA ALA A 447 -17.08 13.04 -10.84
C ALA A 447 -18.31 12.14 -11.05
N GLY A 448 -18.98 12.25 -12.21
CA GLY A 448 -20.22 11.53 -12.50
C GLY A 448 -21.45 12.22 -11.92
N TRP A 449 -22.57 12.16 -12.65
CA TRP A 449 -23.84 12.82 -12.31
C TRP A 449 -24.59 12.16 -11.14
N ASP A 450 -24.12 11.01 -10.67
CA ASP A 450 -24.73 10.24 -9.59
C ASP A 450 -24.32 10.75 -8.18
N ASN A 451 -23.60 11.87 -8.09
CA ASN A 451 -23.28 12.50 -6.81
C ASN A 451 -24.55 13.22 -6.27
N PRO A 452 -25.10 12.81 -5.11
CA PRO A 452 -26.34 13.38 -4.57
C PRO A 452 -26.25 14.88 -4.26
N LEU A 453 -25.04 15.43 -4.09
CA LEU A 453 -24.81 16.86 -3.90
C LEU A 453 -24.87 17.65 -5.22
N LEU A 454 -24.64 17.02 -6.38
CA LEU A 454 -24.83 17.66 -7.69
C LEU A 454 -26.31 17.75 -8.09
N ALA A 455 -27.14 16.83 -7.60
CA ALA A 455 -28.58 16.89 -7.80
C ALA A 455 -29.22 18.14 -7.14
N GLN A 456 -28.55 18.73 -6.15
CA GLN A 456 -28.99 19.98 -5.49
C GLN A 456 -28.63 21.25 -6.30
N VAL A 457 -27.75 21.14 -7.30
CA VAL A 457 -27.27 22.28 -8.12
C VAL A 457 -27.88 22.26 -9.53
N ALA A 458 -28.48 21.14 -9.94
CA ALA A 458 -28.96 20.90 -11.31
C ALA A 458 -30.40 21.37 -11.59
N VAL A 459 -30.98 22.28 -10.80
CA VAL A 459 -32.32 22.84 -11.01
C VAL A 459 -32.27 24.35 -11.20
#